data_AF-A0A951Z769-F1
#
_entry.id   AF-A0A951Z769-F1
#
_cell.length_a   1.000
_cell.length_b   1.000
_cell.length_c   1.000
_cell.angle_alpha   90.00
_cell.angle_beta   90.00
_cell.angle_gamma   90.00
#
_symmetry.space_group_name_H-M   'P 1'
#
loop_
_entity.id
_entity.type
_entity.pdbx_description
1 polymer ?
#
loop_
_entity_poly.entity_id
_entity_poly.type
_entity_poly.pdbx_seq_one_letter_code
_entity_poly.pdbx_strand_id
1 'polypeptide(L)'
;MLALLIAGIALAQTPPATTRPGGLLAYVNQSDDTYEARIGEPYDGCTQIQMTSHTWRGIPWKHRIVVVQPEKPLVPESDLGYLHITGGDPNAADLALARRIANLS
;
A
#
# COMPACT_ATOMS: atom_id res chain seq x y z
N MET A 1 13.52 -58.98 -1.72
CA MET A 1 13.88 -57.61 -1.30
C MET A 1 13.20 -56.63 -2.26
N LEU A 2 12.07 -56.04 -1.85
CA LEU A 2 11.61 -54.72 -2.31
C LEU A 2 10.43 -54.29 -1.43
N ALA A 3 10.65 -53.35 -0.52
CA ALA A 3 9.60 -52.72 0.26
C ALA A 3 9.18 -51.43 -0.48
N LEU A 4 7.93 -51.36 -0.95
CA LEU A 4 7.36 -50.14 -1.50
C LEU A 4 6.98 -49.21 -0.33
N LEU A 5 7.73 -48.11 -0.18
CA LEU A 5 7.38 -47.00 0.70
C LEU A 5 6.34 -46.13 -0.02
N ILE A 6 5.07 -46.23 0.37
CA ILE A 6 4.04 -45.27 -0.01
C ILE A 6 4.17 -44.08 0.95
N ALA A 7 4.86 -43.02 0.50
CA ALA A 7 4.88 -41.75 1.22
C ALA A 7 3.49 -41.12 1.12
N GLY A 8 2.72 -41.19 2.22
CA GLY A 8 1.42 -40.55 2.33
C GLY A 8 1.56 -39.04 2.22
N ILE A 9 0.97 -38.46 1.18
CA ILE A 9 0.80 -37.00 1.07
C ILE A 9 -0.25 -36.63 2.13
N ALA A 10 0.19 -36.11 3.27
CA ALA A 10 -0.69 -35.46 4.22
C ALA A 10 -1.24 -34.19 3.55
N LEU A 11 -2.47 -34.27 3.03
CA LEU A 11 -3.24 -33.10 2.66
C LEU A 11 -3.40 -32.26 3.93
N ALA A 12 -2.65 -31.17 4.04
CA ALA A 12 -2.84 -30.18 5.09
C ALA A 12 -4.28 -29.69 5.01
N GLN A 13 -5.12 -30.12 5.94
CA GLN A 13 -6.49 -29.66 6.05
C GLN A 13 -6.42 -28.15 6.30
N THR A 14 -6.88 -27.34 5.34
CA THR A 14 -6.99 -25.91 5.54
C THR A 14 -8.08 -25.70 6.58
N PRO A 15 -7.79 -25.15 7.78
CA PRO A 15 -8.82 -24.93 8.77
C PRO A 15 -9.91 -24.04 8.16
N PRO A 16 -11.19 -24.27 8.48
CA PRO A 16 -12.26 -23.39 8.03
C PRO A 16 -11.93 -21.96 8.48
N ALA A 17 -12.01 -21.00 7.56
CA ALA A 17 -11.78 -19.60 7.85
C ALA A 17 -12.90 -19.09 8.77
N THR A 18 -12.71 -19.19 10.08
CA THR A 18 -13.59 -18.57 11.06
C THR A 18 -13.39 -17.06 10.94
N THR A 19 -14.25 -16.38 10.19
CA THR A 19 -14.24 -14.91 10.13
C THR A 19 -14.63 -14.37 11.49
N ARG A 20 -13.63 -14.17 12.36
CA ARG A 20 -13.82 -13.46 13.63
C ARG A 20 -14.21 -12.02 13.27
N PRO A 21 -15.29 -11.46 13.85
CA PRO A 21 -15.58 -10.04 13.71
C PRO A 21 -14.32 -9.23 14.03
N GLY A 22 -13.94 -8.31 13.15
CA GLY A 22 -12.72 -7.51 13.30
C GLY A 22 -11.44 -8.12 12.74
N GLY A 23 -11.48 -9.29 12.07
CA GLY A 23 -10.28 -9.89 11.45
C GLY A 23 -9.54 -8.97 10.48
N LEU A 24 -10.26 -8.18 9.67
CA LEU A 24 -9.67 -7.19 8.78
C LEU A 24 -8.95 -6.06 9.55
N LEU A 25 -9.60 -5.51 10.58
CA LEU A 25 -9.01 -4.44 11.38
C LEU A 25 -7.78 -4.94 12.15
N ALA A 26 -7.84 -6.15 12.70
CA ALA A 26 -6.71 -6.80 13.36
C ALA A 26 -5.54 -7.01 12.38
N TYR A 27 -5.83 -7.41 11.14
CA TYR A 27 -4.84 -7.54 10.08
C TYR A 27 -4.20 -6.18 9.71
N VAL A 28 -5.02 -5.14 9.50
CA VAL A 28 -4.53 -3.79 9.15
C VAL A 28 -3.67 -3.20 10.27
N ASN A 29 -3.99 -3.47 11.53
CA ASN A 29 -3.25 -2.97 12.69
C ASN A 29 -2.04 -3.84 13.08
N GLN A 30 -1.81 -4.96 12.40
CA GLN A 30 -0.65 -5.80 12.67
C GLN A 30 0.61 -5.04 12.26
N SER A 31 1.61 -4.98 13.14
CA SER A 31 2.92 -4.45 12.80
C SER A 31 3.59 -5.31 11.74
N ASP A 32 4.26 -4.66 10.78
CA ASP A 32 5.04 -5.33 9.74
C ASP A 32 6.48 -4.80 9.79
N ASP A 33 7.45 -5.67 10.06
CA ASP A 33 8.87 -5.33 10.15
C ASP A 33 9.45 -4.85 8.80
N THR A 34 8.72 -5.10 7.71
CA THR A 34 9.08 -4.63 6.36
C THR A 34 8.52 -3.24 6.05
N TYR A 35 7.74 -2.65 6.95
CA TYR A 35 7.26 -1.28 6.78
C TYR A 35 8.43 -0.30 6.77
N GLU A 36 8.53 0.46 5.69
CA GLU A 36 9.49 1.55 5.55
C GLU A 36 8.88 2.65 4.70
N ALA A 37 9.18 3.91 5.03
CA ALA A 37 8.82 5.05 4.21
C ALA A 37 9.99 6.03 4.18
N ARG A 38 10.36 6.51 3.00
CA ARG A 38 11.43 7.48 2.81
C ARG A 38 11.08 8.49 1.72
N ILE A 39 11.55 9.72 1.90
CA ILE A 39 11.52 10.71 0.83
C ILE A 39 12.50 10.24 -0.25
N GLY A 40 12.00 10.13 -1.49
CA GLY A 40 12.79 9.81 -2.66
C GLY A 40 13.12 11.06 -3.48
N GLU A 41 13.68 10.84 -4.66
CA GLU A 41 13.90 11.92 -5.63
C GLU A 41 12.56 12.60 -6.00
N PRO A 42 12.52 13.94 -6.09
CA PRO A 42 11.32 14.65 -6.52
C PRO A 42 10.82 14.16 -7.88
N TYR A 43 9.50 14.14 -8.06
CA TYR A 43 8.85 13.79 -9.31
C TYR A 43 8.09 15.00 -9.82
N ASP A 44 8.49 15.55 -10.97
CA ASP A 44 7.90 16.75 -11.57
C ASP A 44 7.78 17.94 -10.58
N GLY A 45 8.85 18.13 -9.79
CA GLY A 45 8.90 19.18 -8.77
C GLY A 45 8.05 18.91 -7.51
N CYS A 46 7.38 17.77 -7.42
CA CYS A 46 6.63 17.35 -6.25
C CYS A 46 7.45 16.41 -5.36
N THR A 47 7.19 16.45 -4.05
CA THR A 47 7.79 15.50 -3.10
C THR A 47 7.31 14.09 -3.41
N GLN A 48 8.25 13.17 -3.53
CA GLN A 48 7.96 11.75 -3.74
C GLN A 48 8.30 10.97 -2.48
N ILE A 49 7.42 10.06 -2.08
CA ILE A 49 7.64 9.10 -1.00
C ILE A 49 7.72 7.71 -1.62
N GLN A 50 8.79 6.99 -1.28
CA GLN A 50 8.96 5.57 -1.56
C GLN A 50 8.60 4.81 -0.29
N MET A 51 7.61 3.93 -0.36
CA MET A 51 7.08 3.24 0.81
C MET A 51 6.93 1.74 0.56
N THR A 52 7.35 0.91 1.50
CA THR A 52 6.91 -0.48 1.62
C THR A 52 5.81 -0.52 2.69
N SER A 53 4.59 -0.92 2.33
CA SER A 53 3.47 -0.91 3.28
C SER A 53 3.40 -2.18 4.11
N HIS A 54 3.49 -3.33 3.46
CA HIS A 54 3.33 -4.64 4.07
C HIS A 54 3.88 -5.74 3.16
N THR A 55 4.15 -6.92 3.72
CA THR A 55 4.49 -8.12 2.97
C THR A 55 3.31 -9.09 2.93
N TRP A 56 2.70 -9.24 1.76
CA TRP A 56 1.59 -10.17 1.56
C TRP A 56 2.08 -11.44 0.88
N ARG A 57 1.91 -12.58 1.56
CA ARG A 57 2.32 -13.91 1.05
C ARG A 57 3.79 -13.95 0.58
N GLY A 58 4.67 -13.26 1.29
CA GLY A 58 6.10 -13.16 0.96
C GLY A 58 6.44 -12.13 -0.12
N ILE A 59 5.48 -11.38 -0.62
CA ILE A 59 5.68 -10.32 -1.62
C ILE A 59 5.57 -8.96 -0.91
N PRO A 60 6.64 -8.14 -0.88
CA PRO A 60 6.58 -6.80 -0.33
C PRO A 60 5.78 -5.87 -1.25
N TRP A 61 4.81 -5.17 -0.69
CA TRP A 61 3.99 -4.20 -1.41
C TRP A 61 4.63 -2.83 -1.33
N LYS A 62 5.17 -2.39 -2.47
CA LYS A 62 5.88 -1.13 -2.61
C LYS A 62 4.99 -0.12 -3.33
N HIS A 63 5.05 1.12 -2.86
CA HIS A 63 4.28 2.25 -3.35
C HIS A 63 5.20 3.41 -3.67
N ARG A 64 4.81 4.15 -4.70
CA ARG A 64 5.35 5.48 -5.00
C ARG A 64 4.22 6.47 -4.81
N ILE A 65 4.38 7.37 -3.85
CA ILE A 65 3.38 8.39 -3.52
C ILE A 65 3.95 9.73 -3.94
N VAL A 66 3.20 10.51 -4.71
CA VAL A 66 3.55 11.89 -5.05
C VAL A 66 2.66 12.81 -4.24
N VAL A 67 3.26 13.73 -3.48
CA VAL A 67 2.55 14.68 -2.63
C VAL A 67 2.40 15.98 -3.39
N VAL A 68 1.15 16.40 -3.56
CA VAL A 68 0.79 17.67 -4.21
C VAL A 68 0.16 18.57 -3.17
N GLN A 69 0.71 19.78 -3.02
CA GLN A 69 0.15 20.81 -2.18
C GLN A 69 -0.63 21.82 -3.03
N PRO A 70 -1.75 22.36 -2.52
CA PRO A 70 -2.45 23.46 -3.19
C PRO A 70 -1.54 24.70 -3.26
N GLU A 71 -1.61 25.44 -4.36
CA GLU A 71 -0.84 26.68 -4.51
C GLU A 71 -1.37 27.78 -3.59
N LYS A 72 -2.68 27.74 -3.32
CA LYS A 72 -3.40 28.69 -2.47
C LYS A 72 -4.37 27.92 -1.57
N PRO A 73 -3.89 27.33 -0.46
CA PRO A 73 -4.76 26.62 0.46
C PRO A 73 -5.85 27.56 0.98
N LEU A 74 -7.12 27.12 0.96
CA LEU A 74 -8.23 27.88 1.56
C LEU A 74 -8.06 28.01 3.08
N VAL A 75 -7.48 26.99 3.71
CA VAL A 75 -7.14 26.94 5.14
C VAL A 75 -5.65 26.59 5.25
N PRO A 76 -4.76 27.56 5.56
CA PRO A 76 -3.31 27.38 5.52
C PRO A 76 -2.75 26.26 6.41
N GLU A 77 -3.44 25.92 7.50
CA GLU A 77 -3.03 24.90 8.47
C GLU A 77 -4.02 23.72 8.50
N SER A 78 -4.56 23.33 7.34
CA SER A 78 -5.43 22.16 7.27
C SER A 78 -4.63 20.85 7.29
N ASP A 79 -5.03 19.92 8.16
CA ASP A 79 -4.51 18.55 8.19
C ASP A 79 -5.29 17.61 7.24
N LEU A 80 -6.16 18.14 6.38
CA LEU A 80 -6.95 17.34 5.45
C LEU A 80 -6.11 16.94 4.23
N GLY A 81 -5.99 15.63 4.00
CA GLY A 81 -5.38 15.07 2.80
C GLY A 81 -6.39 14.30 1.95
N TYR A 82 -6.23 14.38 0.63
CA TYR A 82 -6.93 13.51 -0.32
C TYR A 82 -5.96 12.48 -0.90
N LEU A 83 -6.32 11.20 -0.84
CA LEU A 83 -5.54 10.12 -1.43
C LEU A 83 -6.20 9.68 -2.74
N HIS A 84 -5.50 9.92 -3.86
CA HIS A 84 -5.86 9.40 -5.18
C HIS A 84 -5.01 8.17 -5.52
N ILE A 85 -5.65 7.03 -5.79
CA ILE A 85 -4.96 5.79 -6.18
C ILE A 85 -5.18 5.58 -7.68
N THR A 86 -4.11 5.76 -8.46
CA THR A 86 -4.15 5.74 -9.93
C THR A 86 -3.97 4.34 -10.51
N GLY A 87 -3.28 3.46 -9.76
CA GLY A 87 -2.84 2.15 -10.23
C GLY A 87 -1.62 2.27 -11.16
N GLY A 88 -0.65 1.36 -11.01
CA GLY A 88 0.58 1.41 -11.81
C GLY A 88 1.52 2.56 -11.43
N ASP A 89 2.30 3.04 -12.40
CA ASP A 89 3.22 4.17 -12.21
C ASP A 89 2.49 5.51 -12.41
N PRO A 90 2.69 6.50 -11.52
CA PRO A 90 2.17 7.85 -11.74
C PRO A 90 2.63 8.41 -13.08
N ASN A 91 1.70 9.02 -13.80
CA ASN A 91 1.99 9.70 -15.07
C ASN A 91 1.55 11.18 -15.02
N ALA A 92 1.83 11.90 -16.10
CA ALA A 92 1.52 13.32 -16.19
C ALA A 92 0.02 13.65 -16.06
N ALA A 93 -0.86 12.77 -16.54
CA ALA A 93 -2.32 12.97 -16.42
C ALA A 93 -2.78 12.79 -14.97
N ASP A 94 -2.25 11.78 -14.27
CA ASP A 94 -2.52 11.57 -12.84
C ASP A 94 -2.09 12.77 -12.00
N LEU A 95 -0.91 13.31 -12.29
CA LEU A 95 -0.38 14.46 -11.57
C LEU A 95 -1.17 15.74 -11.88
N ALA A 96 -1.58 15.94 -13.13
CA ALA A 96 -2.45 17.05 -13.50
C ALA A 96 -3.81 16.97 -12.78
N LEU A 97 -4.37 15.77 -12.66
CA LEU A 97 -5.59 15.55 -11.89
C LEU A 97 -5.37 15.83 -10.39
N ALA A 98 -4.29 15.33 -9.80
CA ALA A 98 -3.97 15.58 -8.40
C ALA A 98 -3.80 17.09 -8.10
N ARG A 99 -3.09 17.83 -8.95
CA ARG A 99 -2.98 19.30 -8.86
C ARG A 99 -4.32 20.00 -8.97
N ARG A 100 -5.19 19.53 -9.89
CA ARG A 100 -6.55 20.08 -10.02
C ARG A 100 -7.37 19.83 -8.75
N ILE A 101 -7.33 18.63 -8.19
CA ILE A 101 -8.06 18.28 -6.96
C ILE A 101 -7.54 19.12 -5.79
N ALA A 102 -6.22 19.21 -5.62
CA ALA A 102 -5.61 20.00 -4.55
C ALA A 102 -6.07 21.47 -4.58
N ASN A 103 -6.16 22.08 -5.77
CA ASN A 103 -6.59 23.47 -5.91
C ASN A 103 -8.11 23.69 -5.86
N LEU A 104 -8.93 22.63 -5.69
CA LEU A 104 -10.38 22.74 -5.43
C LEU A 104 -10.72 22.76 -3.94
N SER A 105 -9.77 22.36 -3.08
CA SER A 105 -9.87 22.26 -1.62
C SER A 105 -9.17 23.40 -0.90
#